data_AF-A0A2E8MGZ9-F1
#
_entry.id   AF-A0A2E8MGZ9-F1
#
_cell.length_a   1.000
_cell.length_b   1.000
_cell.length_c   1.000
_cell.angle_alpha   90.00
_cell.angle_beta   90.00
_cell.angle_gamma   90.00
#
_symmetry.space_group_name_H-M   'P 1'
#
loop_
_entity.id
_entity.type
_entity.pdbx_description
1 polymer ?
#
loop_
_entity_poly.entity_id
_entity_poly.type
_entity_poly.pdbx_seq_one_letter_code
_entity_poly.pdbx_strand_id
1 'polypeptide(L)'
;LTELLHTLETGSEIRFGKATLRDDGVTLIKHKFLGANEMVRCTWGQVSVWSAEGKFWIGVKDDKKTYVDLSYIDYANTHILEQAIRMAFKKSGMVRLSDMLQ
;
A
#
# COMPACT_ATOMS: atom_id res chain seq x y z
N LEU A 1 11.96 7.43 -4.83
CA LEU A 1 10.56 7.63 -5.25
C LEU A 1 10.40 7.32 -6.74
N THR A 2 11.07 8.05 -7.62
CA THR A 2 10.97 7.89 -9.08
C THR A 2 11.25 6.46 -9.56
N GLU A 3 12.29 5.79 -9.04
CA GLU A 3 12.57 4.38 -9.36
C GLU A 3 11.44 3.42 -8.97
N LEU A 4 10.80 3.65 -7.81
CA LEU A 4 9.66 2.86 -7.35
C LEU A 4 8.48 3.03 -8.33
N LEU A 5 8.20 4.28 -8.72
CA LEU A 5 7.10 4.58 -9.63
C LEU A 5 7.33 4.00 -11.03
N HIS A 6 8.53 4.11 -11.59
CA HIS A 6 8.86 3.46 -12.87
C HIS A 6 8.79 1.93 -12.78
N THR A 7 9.23 1.34 -11.68
CA THR A 7 9.11 -0.11 -11.48
C THR A 7 7.64 -0.54 -11.52
N LEU A 8 6.75 0.20 -10.84
CA LEU A 8 5.31 -0.07 -10.89
C LEU A 8 4.72 0.14 -12.28
N GLU A 9 5.13 1.20 -12.99
CA GLU A 9 4.68 1.52 -14.35
C GLU A 9 4.94 0.37 -15.35
N THR A 10 6.02 -0.39 -15.16
CA THR A 10 6.30 -1.59 -15.99
C THR A 10 5.36 -2.78 -15.72
N GLY A 11 4.44 -2.66 -14.76
CA GLY A 11 3.56 -3.74 -14.31
C GLY A 11 4.21 -4.68 -13.28
N SER A 12 5.41 -4.34 -12.80
CA SER A 12 6.10 -5.14 -11.78
C SER A 12 5.42 -5.03 -10.42
N GLU A 13 5.51 -6.10 -9.63
CA GLU A 13 5.11 -6.08 -8.23
C GLU A 13 6.26 -5.66 -7.34
N ILE A 14 5.98 -4.86 -6.32
CA ILE A 14 6.96 -4.51 -5.29
C ILE A 14 6.45 -5.03 -3.95
N ARG A 15 7.26 -5.85 -3.28
CA ARG A 15 6.95 -6.37 -1.95
C ARG A 15 7.52 -5.46 -0.88
N PHE A 16 6.67 -5.00 0.03
CA PHE A 16 7.04 -4.24 1.21
C PHE A 16 6.51 -4.96 2.44
N GLY A 17 7.39 -5.65 3.17
CA GLY A 17 6.99 -6.50 4.29
C GLY A 17 5.93 -7.52 3.87
N LYS A 18 4.73 -7.38 4.42
CA LYS A 18 3.56 -8.22 4.13
C LYS A 18 2.65 -7.68 3.01
N ALA A 19 2.90 -6.47 2.53
CA ALA A 19 2.17 -5.83 1.45
C ALA A 19 2.79 -6.19 0.10
N THR A 20 1.95 -6.44 -0.92
CA THR A 20 2.41 -6.50 -2.31
C THR A 20 1.76 -5.37 -3.09
N LEU A 21 2.59 -4.45 -3.58
CA LEU A 21 2.14 -3.30 -4.34
C LEU A 21 2.19 -3.61 -5.83
N ARG A 22 1.18 -3.11 -6.52
CA ARG A 22 1.13 -2.96 -7.97
C ARG A 22 0.72 -1.53 -8.26
N ASP A 23 0.86 -1.14 -9.51
CA ASP A 23 0.58 0.23 -9.91
C ASP A 23 -0.86 0.68 -9.58
N ASP A 24 -1.83 -0.19 -9.82
CA ASP A 24 -3.27 0.03 -9.66
C ASP A 24 -3.83 -0.31 -8.25
N GLY A 25 -2.99 -0.74 -7.31
CA GLY A 25 -3.45 -1.07 -5.97
C GLY A 25 -2.49 -1.89 -5.12
N VAL A 26 -3.01 -2.48 -4.05
CA VAL A 26 -2.23 -3.24 -3.06
C VAL A 26 -2.91 -4.56 -2.68
N THR A 27 -2.12 -5.59 -2.42
CA THR A 27 -2.57 -6.83 -1.80
C THR A 27 -2.27 -6.78 -0.30
N LEU A 28 -3.33 -6.91 0.50
CA LEU A 28 -3.31 -6.84 1.96
C LEU A 28 -3.60 -8.20 2.59
N ILE A 29 -3.50 -8.29 3.91
CA ILE A 29 -3.84 -9.49 4.68
C ILE A 29 -5.15 -9.27 5.41
N LYS A 30 -6.10 -10.21 5.24
CA LYS A 30 -7.28 -10.34 6.08
C LYS A 30 -6.99 -11.24 7.27
N HIS A 31 -6.99 -10.65 8.46
CA HIS A 31 -6.73 -11.30 9.73
C HIS A 31 -7.99 -12.00 10.22
N LYS A 32 -7.97 -13.34 10.23
CA LYS A 32 -9.09 -14.16 10.70
C LYS A 32 -8.87 -14.59 12.15
N PHE A 33 -9.97 -14.68 12.90
CA PHE A 33 -9.94 -15.21 14.27
C PHE A 33 -9.78 -16.74 14.30
N LEU A 34 -10.31 -17.43 13.29
CA LEU A 34 -10.17 -18.86 13.09
C LEU A 34 -9.82 -19.13 11.62
N GLY A 35 -8.89 -20.05 11.38
CA GLY A 35 -8.38 -20.40 10.06
C GLY A 35 -7.21 -19.53 9.60
N ALA A 36 -6.68 -19.83 8.42
CA ALA A 36 -5.55 -19.11 7.83
C ALA A 36 -5.96 -17.71 7.36
N ASN A 37 -5.01 -16.77 7.47
CA ASN A 37 -5.15 -15.43 6.91
C ASN A 37 -5.26 -15.48 5.39
N GLU A 38 -6.00 -14.54 4.81
CA GLU A 38 -6.22 -14.46 3.36
C GLU A 38 -5.53 -13.24 2.76
N MET A 39 -5.02 -13.39 1.54
CA MET A 39 -4.51 -12.27 0.75
C MET A 39 -5.67 -11.62 0.00
N VAL A 40 -5.85 -10.31 0.16
CA VAL A 40 -6.95 -9.55 -0.46
C VAL A 40 -6.39 -8.46 -1.34
N ARG A 41 -6.65 -8.57 -2.66
CA ARG A 41 -6.28 -7.54 -3.64
C ARG A 41 -7.28 -6.39 -3.57
N CYS A 42 -6.77 -5.18 -3.40
CA CYS A 42 -7.55 -3.95 -3.29
C CYS A 42 -7.03 -2.89 -4.27
N THR A 43 -7.92 -2.10 -4.85
CA THR A 43 -7.54 -0.88 -5.58
C THR A 43 -7.18 0.23 -4.60
N TRP A 44 -6.45 1.26 -5.06
CA TRP A 44 -6.15 2.43 -4.22
C TRP A 44 -7.41 3.14 -3.71
N GLY A 45 -8.50 3.11 -4.47
CA GLY A 45 -9.79 3.69 -4.05
C GLY A 45 -10.46 2.97 -2.87
N GLN A 46 -10.14 1.68 -2.66
CA GLN A 46 -10.73 0.86 -1.59
C GLN A 46 -10.00 0.95 -0.25
N VAL A 47 -8.80 1.54 -0.23
CA VAL A 47 -7.93 1.55 0.96
C VAL A 47 -7.75 2.95 1.54
N SER A 48 -7.48 3.00 2.84
CA SER A 48 -7.03 4.19 3.55
C SER A 48 -5.63 3.95 4.10
N VAL A 49 -4.89 5.03 4.35
CA VAL A 49 -3.54 4.97 4.93
C VAL A 49 -3.42 5.91 6.10
N TRP A 50 -2.73 5.46 7.15
CA TRP A 50 -2.47 6.23 8.36
C TRP A 50 -1.14 5.83 8.98
N SER A 51 -0.70 6.58 9.98
CA SER A 51 0.53 6.28 10.70
C SER A 51 0.23 6.27 12.19
N ALA A 52 0.65 5.21 12.87
CA ALA A 52 0.43 5.02 14.30
C ALA A 52 1.48 4.05 14.83
N GLU A 53 1.89 4.24 16.09
CA GLU A 53 2.77 3.30 16.81
C GLU A 53 4.11 3.00 16.09
N GLY A 54 4.71 4.01 15.43
CA GLY A 54 5.96 3.82 14.70
C GLY A 54 5.83 2.98 13.42
N LYS A 55 4.61 2.84 12.90
CA LYS A 55 4.31 2.09 11.69
C LYS A 55 3.46 2.90 10.73
N PHE A 56 3.65 2.64 9.45
CA PHE A 56 2.76 3.05 8.37
C PHE A 56 1.75 1.94 8.11
N TRP A 57 0.47 2.29 8.10
CA TRP A 57 -0.64 1.35 7.98
C TRP A 57 -1.38 1.55 6.66
N ILE A 58 -1.76 0.44 6.04
CA ILE A 58 -2.63 0.39 4.87
C ILE A 58 -3.76 -0.58 5.16
N GLY A 59 -5.01 -0.11 5.07
CA GLY A 59 -6.19 -0.92 5.41
C GLY A 59 -7.37 -0.64 4.50
N VAL A 60 -8.29 -1.60 4.38
CA VAL A 60 -9.54 -1.45 3.63
C VAL A 60 -10.50 -0.55 4.40
N LYS A 61 -11.11 0.43 3.72
CA LYS A 61 -12.00 1.42 4.34
C LYS A 61 -13.18 0.76 5.07
N ASP A 62 -13.77 -0.25 4.45
CA ASP A 62 -14.98 -0.93 4.95
C ASP A 62 -14.69 -2.29 5.62
N ASP A 63 -13.42 -2.68 5.80
CA ASP A 63 -13.03 -3.93 6.46
C ASP A 63 -11.81 -3.75 7.37
N LYS A 64 -12.08 -3.54 8.67
CA LYS A 64 -11.05 -3.35 9.71
C LYS A 64 -10.15 -4.57 9.92
N LYS A 65 -10.52 -5.74 9.41
CA LYS A 65 -9.69 -6.96 9.53
C LYS A 65 -8.71 -7.09 8.37
N THR A 66 -8.83 -6.29 7.32
CA THR A 66 -7.97 -6.35 6.15
C THR A 66 -6.98 -5.19 6.15
N TYR A 67 -5.76 -5.46 6.60
CA TYR A 67 -4.72 -4.45 6.74
C TYR A 67 -3.31 -5.06 6.76
N VAL A 68 -2.33 -4.20 6.54
CA VAL A 68 -0.90 -4.45 6.79
C VAL A 68 -0.31 -3.27 7.55
N ASP A 69 0.69 -3.56 8.37
CA ASP A 69 1.52 -2.57 9.06
C ASP A 69 2.96 -2.68 8.56
N LEU A 70 3.59 -1.53 8.37
CA LEU A 70 4.96 -1.41 7.87
C LEU A 70 5.76 -0.58 8.87
N SER A 71 6.63 -1.24 9.63
CA SER A 71 7.56 -0.58 10.56
C SER A 71 8.51 0.36 9.83
N TYR A 72 8.65 1.59 10.35
CA TYR A 72 9.64 2.55 9.84
C TYR A 72 11.08 2.12 10.14
N ILE A 73 11.28 1.25 11.13
CA ILE A 73 12.60 0.78 11.57
C ILE A 73 12.99 -0.49 10.83
N ASP A 74 12.06 -1.45 10.71
CA ASP A 74 12.39 -2.80 10.21
C ASP A 74 12.41 -2.87 8.67
N TYR A 75 11.67 -1.99 8.00
CA TYR A 75 11.58 -1.97 6.54
C TYR A 75 12.19 -0.69 5.98
N ALA A 76 13.31 -0.85 5.28
CA ALA A 76 13.92 0.23 4.51
C ALA A 76 12.89 0.84 3.55
N ASN A 77 12.96 2.14 3.35
CA ASN A 77 12.13 2.91 2.42
C ASN A 77 10.63 3.01 2.76
N THR A 78 10.16 2.56 3.94
CA THR A 78 8.76 2.75 4.36
C THR A 78 8.33 4.21 4.30
N HIS A 79 9.19 5.15 4.69
CA HIS A 79 8.92 6.59 4.56
C HIS A 79 8.73 7.02 3.11
N ILE A 80 9.56 6.53 2.19
CA ILE A 80 9.46 6.87 0.76
C ILE A 80 8.14 6.34 0.20
N LEU A 81 7.77 5.12 0.59
CA LEU A 81 6.52 4.51 0.18
C LEU A 81 5.31 5.28 0.69
N GLU A 82 5.31 5.63 1.97
CA GLU A 82 4.24 6.42 2.58
C GLU A 82 4.07 7.75 1.85
N GLN A 83 5.16 8.47 1.60
CA GLN A 83 5.10 9.75 0.89
C GLN A 83 4.53 9.56 -0.52
N ALA A 84 4.93 8.52 -1.25
CA ALA A 84 4.38 8.18 -2.56
C ALA A 84 2.85 8.03 -2.50
N ILE A 85 2.35 7.15 -1.63
CA ILE A 85 0.91 6.85 -1.53
C ILE A 85 0.14 8.10 -1.07
N ARG A 86 0.65 8.83 -0.08
CA ARG A 86 -0.02 10.05 0.41
C ARG A 86 -0.09 11.15 -0.65
N MET A 87 0.95 11.31 -1.46
CA MET A 87 0.93 12.25 -2.59
C MET A 87 -0.05 11.81 -3.66
N ALA A 88 -0.07 10.52 -4.02
CA ALA A 88 -1.03 9.97 -4.97
C ALA A 88 -2.48 10.19 -4.51
N PHE A 89 -2.76 10.01 -3.22
CA PHE A 89 -4.11 10.15 -2.65
C PHE A 89 -4.63 11.58 -2.66
N LYS A 90 -3.76 12.58 -2.83
CA LYS A 90 -4.16 13.99 -3.02
C LYS A 90 -4.59 14.29 -4.45
N LYS A 91 -4.23 13.44 -5.43
CA LYS A 91 -4.62 13.61 -6.83
C LYS A 91 -6.04 13.07 -7.02
N SER A 92 -6.97 13.95 -7.39
CA SER A 92 -8.37 13.56 -7.65
C SER A 92 -8.43 12.55 -8.80
N GLY A 93 -9.21 11.49 -8.61
CA GLY A 93 -9.38 10.44 -9.63
C GLY A 93 -8.15 9.55 -9.84
N MET A 94 -7.17 9.55 -8.93
CA MET A 94 -6.01 8.67 -9.02
C MET A 94 -6.43 7.20 -9.08
N VAL A 95 -5.89 6.49 -10.07
CA VAL A 95 -6.07 5.04 -10.25
C VAL A 95 -4.74 4.31 -10.11
N ARG A 96 -3.63 4.94 -10.51
CA ARG A 96 -2.29 4.35 -10.49
C ARG A 96 -1.30 5.21 -9.70
N LEU A 97 -0.32 4.59 -9.06
CA LEU A 97 0.77 5.33 -8.41
C LEU A 97 1.67 6.00 -9.45
N SER A 98 1.93 5.33 -10.58
CA SER A 98 2.73 5.86 -11.69
C SER A 98 2.16 7.14 -12.31
N ASP A 99 0.86 7.43 -12.12
CA ASP A 99 0.23 8.70 -12.53
C ASP A 99 0.93 9.92 -11.90
N MET A 100 1.77 9.74 -10.88
CA MET A 100 2.59 10.78 -10.26
C MET A 100 3.85 11.16 -11.06
N LEU A 101 4.23 10.39 -12.08
CA LEU A 101 5.37 10.71 -12.96
C LEU A 101 5.06 11.82 -13.98
N GLN A 102 3.77 12.17 -14.13
CA GLN A 102 3.24 13.18 -15.04
C GLN A 102 2.94 14.49 -14.31
#